data_AF-A0A950ZDJ6-F1
#
_entry.id   AF-A0A950ZDJ6-F1
#
_cell.length_a   1.000
_cell.length_b   1.000
_cell.length_c   1.000
_cell.angle_alpha   90.00
_cell.angle_beta   90.00
_cell.angle_gamma   90.00
#
_symmetry.space_group_name_H-M   'P 1'
#
loop_
_entity.id
_entity.type
_entity.pdbx_description
1 polymer ?
#
loop_
_entity_poly.entity_id
_entity_poly.type
_entity_poly.pdbx_seq_one_letter_code
_entity_poly.pdbx_strand_id
1 'polypeptide(L)' 'MRKIGVAVAAWLAFITAAHLSMNVDWKVLLNDRLPERERKLNVAYIPVT' A
#
# COMPACT_ATOMS: atom_id res chain seq x y z
N MET A 1 -28.47 0.59 -16.31
CA MET A 1 -28.21 0.16 -14.91
C MET A 1 -26.99 -0.77 -14.79
N ARG A 2 -27.01 -2.02 -15.25
CA ARG A 2 -25.89 -2.98 -15.05
C ARG A 2 -24.52 -2.51 -15.57
N LYS A 3 -24.47 -1.92 -16.77
CA LYS A 3 -23.21 -1.40 -17.36
C LYS A 3 -22.59 -0.27 -16.53
N ILE A 4 -23.43 0.60 -15.97
CA ILE A 4 -22.98 1.70 -15.10
C ILE A 4 -22.41 1.14 -13.80
N GLY A 5 -23.10 0.17 -13.19
CA GLY A 5 -22.60 -0.50 -11.98
C GLY A 5 -21.23 -1.14 -12.19
N VAL A 6 -21.03 -1.83 -13.32
CA VAL A 6 -19.72 -2.42 -13.67
C VAL A 6 -18.66 -1.35 -13.89
N ALA A 7 -18.99 -0.26 -14.60
CA ALA A 7 -18.04 0.83 -14.83
C ALA A 7 -17.61 1.52 -13.52
N VAL A 8 -18.55 1.75 -12.60
CA VAL A 8 -18.26 2.32 -11.28
C VAL A 8 -17.39 1.37 -10.46
N ALA A 9 -17.72 0.08 -10.43
CA ALA A 9 -16.91 -0.90 -9.70
C ALA A 9 -15.48 -1.01 -10.25
N ALA A 10 -15.32 -1.00 -11.58
CA ALA A 10 -14.01 -1.00 -12.22
C ALA A 10 -13.21 0.27 -11.89
N TRP A 11 -13.86 1.43 -11.91
CA TRP A 11 -13.24 2.71 -11.57
C TRP A 11 -12.77 2.74 -10.11
N LEU A 12 -13.60 2.28 -9.17
CA LEU A 12 -13.23 2.18 -7.77
C LEU A 12 -12.04 1.23 -7.58
N ALA A 13 -12.08 0.04 -8.17
CA ALA A 13 -10.98 -0.91 -8.09
C ALA A 13 -9.67 -0.31 -8.64
N PHE A 14 -9.73 0.44 -9.73
CA PHE A 14 -8.58 1.12 -10.32
C PHE A 14 -7.99 2.18 -9.39
N ILE A 15 -8.82 3.08 -8.84
CA ILE A 15 -8.37 4.10 -7.89
C ILE A 15 -7.77 3.45 -6.64
N THR A 16 -8.42 2.41 -6.10
CA THR A 16 -7.91 1.70 -4.93
C THR A 16 -6.55 1.07 -5.21
N ALA A 17 -6.38 0.43 -6.36
CA ALA A 17 -5.09 -0.13 -6.76
C ALA A 17 -4.00 0.95 -6.88
N ALA A 18 -4.32 2.10 -7.46
CA ALA A 18 -3.40 3.23 -7.57
C ALA A 18 -2.99 3.79 -6.19
N HIS A 19 -3.95 3.92 -5.26
CA HIS A 19 -3.64 4.35 -3.90
C HIS A 19 -2.73 3.36 -3.19
N LEU A 20 -3.05 2.07 -3.30
CA LEU A 20 -2.26 1.00 -2.69
C LEU A 20 -0.85 0.93 -3.27
N SER A 21 -0.65 1.15 -4.56
CA SER A 21 0.68 1.10 -5.17
C SER A 21 1.55 2.31 -4.81
N MET A 22 0.94 3.50 -4.67
CA MET A 22 1.69 4.75 -4.48
C MET A 22 1.85 5.20 -3.05
N ASN A 23 0.92 4.86 -2.15
CA ASN A 23 0.88 5.44 -0.79
C ASN A 23 1.11 4.42 0.32
N VAL A 24 1.11 3.12 0.00
CA VAL A 24 1.41 2.08 1.00
C VAL A 24 2.88 1.73 0.93
N ASP A 25 3.56 1.81 2.07
CA ASP A 25 4.92 1.31 2.19
C ASP A 25 4.89 -0.22 2.39
N TRP A 26 4.87 -0.91 1.25
CA TRP A 26 4.88 -2.37 1.19
C TRP A 26 6.12 -2.99 1.82
N LYS A 27 7.24 -2.27 1.89
CA LYS A 27 8.46 -2.81 2.50
C LYS A 27 8.26 -2.99 3.99
N VAL A 28 7.61 -2.03 4.67
CA VAL A 28 7.27 -2.15 6.10
C VAL A 28 6.30 -3.29 6.32
N LEU A 29 5.21 -3.35 5.55
CA LEU A 29 4.18 -4.36 5.74
C LEU A 29 4.71 -5.78 5.54
N LEU A 30 5.59 -5.99 4.56
CA LEU A 30 6.23 -7.28 4.35
C LEU A 30 7.23 -7.59 5.46
N ASN A 31 7.96 -6.59 5.94
CA ASN A 31 8.91 -6.74 7.03
C ASN A 31 8.24 -7.13 8.35
N ASP A 32 7.10 -6.53 8.67
CA ASP A 32 6.35 -6.82 9.90
C ASP A 32 5.82 -8.26 9.95
N ARG A 33 5.65 -8.90 8.79
CA ARG A 33 5.26 -10.32 8.70
C ARG A 33 6.41 -11.29 8.96
N LEU A 34 7.66 -10.83 8.97
CA LEU A 34 8.82 -11.67 9.28
C LEU A 34 8.91 -11.92 10.80
N PRO A 35 9.49 -13.06 11.22
CA PRO A 35 9.89 -13.29 12.61
C PRO A 35 10.81 -12.16 13.08
N GLU A 36 10.73 -11.79 14.36
CA GLU A 36 11.42 -10.61 14.91
C GLU A 36 12.93 -10.58 14.58
N ARG A 37 13.60 -11.74 14.66
CA ARG A 37 15.04 -11.90 14.35
C ARG A 37 15.41 -11.64 12.88
N GLU A 38 14.43 -11.65 11.98
CA GLU A 38 14.58 -11.48 10.53
C GLU A 38 14.06 -10.13 10.04
N ARG A 39 13.44 -9.33 10.92
CA ARG A 39 12.95 -7.99 10.60
C ARG A 39 14.11 -7.03 10.37
N LYS A 40 14.05 -6.30 9.27
CA LYS A 40 14.92 -5.16 8.96
C LYS A 40 14.44 -3.95 9.74
N LEU A 41 15.38 -3.17 10.28
CA LEU A 41 15.08 -1.88 10.90
C LEU A 41 14.57 -0.91 9.84
N ASN A 42 13.36 -0.41 10.04
CA ASN A 42 12.80 0.63 9.18
C ASN A 42 13.13 1.99 9.80
N VAL A 43 14.23 2.60 9.35
CA VAL A 43 14.68 3.90 9.84
C VAL A 43 14.04 4.97 8.97
N ALA A 44 13.06 5.68 9.52
CA ALA A 44 12.56 6.89 8.88
C ALA A 44 13.69 7.93 8.86
N TYR A 45 13.89 8.57 7.71
CA TYR A 45 14.79 9.71 7.62
C TYR A 45 14.23 10.84 8.49
N ILE A 46 14.95 11.18 9.56
CA ILE A 46 14.66 12.35 10.39
C ILE A 46 15.66 13.43 9.96
N PRO A 47 15.24 14.48 9.24
CA PRO A 47 16.13 15.57 8.91
C PRO A 47 16.56 16.25 10.21
N VAL A 48 17.86 16.24 10.49
CA VAL A 48 18.45 17.09 11.51
C VAL A 48 18.89 18.38 10.82
N THR A 49 18.25 19.48 11.21
CA THR A 49 18.65 20.85 10.87
C THR A 49 19.66 21.36 11.88
#